data_AF-A0A3C0FE30-F1
#
_entry.id   AF-A0A3C0FE30-F1
#
_cell.length_a   1.000
_cell.length_b   1.000
_cell.length_c   1.000
_cell.angle_alpha   90.00
_cell.angle_beta   90.00
_cell.angle_gamma   90.00
#
_symmetry.space_group_name_H-M   'P 1'
#
loop_
_entity.id
_entity.type
_entity.pdbx_description
1 polymer ?
#
loop_
_entity_poly.entity_id
_entity_poly.type
_entity_poly.pdbx_seq_one_letter_code
_entity_poly.pdbx_strand_id
1 'polypeptide(L)'
;IPDATGYMTNEEDLGKALRTAYRHLKVGGVLLLVIHTQEEFRENNFVYTGATDDAKITIFENNHLLDPQGNTYEATMVYLIRRGSSLEVTTDRHTLGIFPRDTWKRMLREELGLQVWETRLDHLYDAHLLGEGYYPLTVLACVKG
;
A
#
# COMPACT_ATOMS: atom_id res chain seq x y z
N ILE A 1 -2.18 -1.85 3.21
CA ILE A 1 -0.89 -1.38 2.65
C ILE A 1 -0.56 -2.20 1.41
N PRO A 2 -0.13 -1.58 0.29
CA PRO A 2 0.34 -2.30 -0.88
C PRO A 2 1.80 -2.77 -0.72
N ASP A 3 2.03 -3.80 0.08
CA ASP A 3 3.37 -4.17 0.59
C ASP A 3 4.44 -4.37 -0.50
N ALA A 4 4.06 -4.91 -1.67
CA ALA A 4 5.01 -5.17 -2.75
C ALA A 4 5.69 -3.90 -3.29
N THR A 5 5.03 -2.75 -3.23
CA THR A 5 5.55 -1.46 -3.72
C THR A 5 5.69 -0.42 -2.63
N GLY A 6 4.90 -0.52 -1.56
CA GLY A 6 4.85 0.44 -0.46
C GLY A 6 6.17 0.55 0.30
N TYR A 7 7.03 -0.47 0.29
CA TYR A 7 8.36 -0.37 0.93
C TYR A 7 9.44 0.28 0.06
N MET A 8 9.12 0.67 -1.18
CA MET A 8 10.02 1.50 -1.98
C MET A 8 9.81 2.95 -1.58
N THR A 9 10.73 3.54 -0.81
CA THR A 9 10.57 4.90 -0.25
C THR A 9 11.14 6.01 -1.14
N ASN A 10 11.75 5.65 -2.27
CA ASN A 10 12.27 6.58 -3.26
C ASN A 10 12.04 6.06 -4.69
N GLU A 11 12.09 6.97 -5.66
CA GLU A 11 11.83 6.64 -7.07
C GLU A 11 12.87 5.69 -7.68
N GLU A 12 14.12 5.74 -7.21
CA GLU A 12 15.20 4.89 -7.74
C GLU A 12 14.91 3.41 -7.44
N ASP A 13 14.56 3.10 -6.20
CA ASP A 13 14.28 1.74 -5.76
C ASP A 13 12.96 1.22 -6.33
N LEU A 14 11.93 2.08 -6.41
CA LEU A 14 10.70 1.74 -7.14
C LEU A 14 11.01 1.39 -8.60
N GLY A 15 11.80 2.22 -9.28
CA GLY A 15 12.22 1.97 -10.66
C GLY A 15 13.00 0.65 -10.81
N LYS A 16 13.89 0.31 -9.88
CA LYS A 16 14.61 -0.98 -9.87
C LYS A 16 13.65 -2.17 -9.74
N ALA A 17 12.67 -2.07 -8.86
CA ALA A 17 11.66 -3.10 -8.68
C ALA A 17 10.82 -3.29 -9.95
N LEU A 18 10.32 -2.21 -10.54
CA LEU A 18 9.52 -2.23 -11.77
C LEU A 18 10.31 -2.77 -12.97
N ARG A 19 11.56 -2.33 -13.17
CA ARG A 19 12.46 -2.87 -14.21
C ARG A 19 12.72 -4.36 -14.02
N THR A 20 12.81 -4.81 -12.77
CA THR A 20 12.99 -6.24 -12.48
C THR A 20 11.74 -7.02 -12.83
N ALA A 21 10.55 -6.57 -12.42
CA ALA A 21 9.29 -7.19 -12.81
C ALA A 21 9.14 -7.26 -14.35
N TYR A 22 9.42 -6.16 -15.04
CA TYR A 22 9.37 -6.08 -16.50
C TYR A 22 10.27 -7.11 -17.22
N ARG A 23 11.48 -7.34 -16.71
CA ARG A 23 12.41 -8.32 -17.29
C ARG A 23 11.90 -9.75 -17.20
N HIS A 24 11.08 -10.05 -16.19
CA HIS A 24 10.48 -11.37 -16.01
C HIS A 24 9.19 -11.57 -16.82
N LEU A 25 8.63 -10.50 -17.40
CA LEU A 25 7.48 -10.61 -18.30
C LEU A 25 7.93 -11.09 -19.69
N LYS A 26 7.23 -12.12 -20.20
CA LYS A 26 7.17 -12.41 -21.62
C LYS A 26 6.30 -11.37 -22.36
N VAL A 27 6.42 -11.30 -23.68
CA VAL A 27 5.47 -10.55 -24.53
C VAL A 27 4.05 -11.06 -24.27
N GLY A 28 3.10 -10.14 -24.10
CA GLY A 28 1.73 -10.41 -23.66
C GLY A 28 1.58 -10.78 -22.18
N GLY A 29 2.67 -10.79 -21.41
CA GLY A 29 2.65 -11.01 -19.96
C GLY A 29 2.04 -9.83 -19.21
N VAL A 30 1.40 -10.11 -18.08
CA VAL A 30 0.71 -9.12 -17.24
C VAL A 30 1.45 -8.93 -15.92
N LEU A 31 1.72 -7.68 -15.56
CA LEU A 31 2.10 -7.24 -14.22
C LEU A 31 0.89 -6.57 -13.57
N LEU A 32 0.47 -7.10 -12.41
CA LEU A 32 -0.57 -6.49 -11.57
C LEU A 32 0.10 -5.78 -10.40
N LEU A 33 -0.24 -4.51 -10.20
CA LEU A 33 0.24 -3.69 -9.09
C LEU A 33 -0.96 -3.17 -8.31
N VAL A 34 -0.90 -3.25 -6.98
CA VAL A 34 -1.77 -2.48 -6.10
C VAL A 34 -0.95 -1.30 -5.61
N ILE A 35 -1.48 -0.09 -5.72
CA ILE A 35 -0.76 1.15 -5.36
C ILE A 35 -1.65 2.09 -4.56
N HIS A 36 -1.02 3.01 -3.86
CA HIS A 36 -1.62 4.29 -3.49
C HIS A 36 -0.95 5.39 -4.29
N THR A 37 -1.71 6.44 -4.58
CA THR A 37 -1.15 7.68 -5.12
C THR A 37 -1.22 8.78 -4.08
N GLN A 38 -0.27 9.72 -4.14
CA GLN A 38 -0.24 10.86 -3.22
C GLN A 38 -1.55 11.67 -3.25
N GLU A 39 -2.17 11.82 -4.41
CA GLU A 39 -3.39 12.61 -4.60
C GLU A 39 -4.60 12.04 -3.86
N GLU A 40 -4.59 10.74 -3.57
CA GLU A 40 -5.68 10.03 -2.90
C GLU A 40 -5.35 9.71 -1.44
N PHE A 41 -4.12 9.97 -1.01
CA PHE A 41 -3.67 9.68 0.34
C PHE A 41 -4.41 10.54 1.37
N ARG A 42 -4.80 9.89 2.48
CA ARG A 42 -5.27 10.55 3.69
C ARG A 42 -4.59 9.92 4.89
N GLU A 43 -4.32 10.73 5.90
CA GLU A 43 -3.82 10.33 7.22
C GLU A 43 -4.92 9.60 8.02
N ASN A 44 -5.36 8.47 7.49
CA ASN A 44 -6.44 7.66 8.04
C ASN A 44 -5.98 6.96 9.33
N ASN A 45 -6.97 6.63 10.17
CA ASN A 45 -6.81 5.72 11.29
C ASN A 45 -7.68 4.48 11.06
N PHE A 46 -7.17 3.31 11.41
CA PHE A 46 -7.87 2.04 11.23
C PHE A 46 -7.95 1.25 12.51
N VAL A 47 -8.99 0.43 12.62
CA VAL A 47 -9.10 -0.65 13.59
C VAL A 47 -9.42 -1.94 12.87
N TYR A 48 -8.53 -2.92 13.03
CA TYR A 48 -8.73 -4.27 12.56
C TYR A 48 -8.98 -5.18 13.75
N THR A 49 -9.86 -6.17 13.58
CA THR A 49 -10.07 -7.20 14.57
C THR A 49 -10.08 -8.57 13.92
N GLY A 50 -9.62 -9.58 14.67
CA GLY A 50 -9.61 -10.96 14.21
C GLY A 50 -9.60 -11.91 15.40
N ALA A 51 -10.04 -13.14 15.18
CA ALA A 51 -10.00 -14.18 16.20
C ALA A 51 -9.77 -15.56 15.58
N THR A 52 -9.06 -16.39 16.33
CA THR A 52 -9.00 -17.84 16.18
C THR A 52 -9.51 -18.47 17.49
N ASP A 53 -9.52 -19.80 17.58
CA ASP A 53 -9.89 -20.49 18.82
C ASP A 53 -8.94 -20.15 19.99
N ASP A 54 -7.67 -19.88 19.68
CA ASP A 54 -6.61 -19.67 20.68
C ASP A 54 -6.27 -18.20 20.94
N ALA A 55 -6.64 -17.29 20.04
CA ALA A 55 -6.21 -15.89 20.11
C ALA A 55 -7.27 -14.90 19.59
N LYS A 56 -7.30 -13.70 20.19
CA LYS A 56 -8.04 -12.55 19.68
C LYS A 56 -7.07 -11.40 19.46
N ILE A 57 -7.22 -10.68 18.36
CA ILE A 57 -6.36 -9.55 18.02
C ILE A 57 -7.19 -8.31 17.73
N THR A 58 -6.74 -7.18 18.25
CA THR A 58 -7.16 -5.84 17.84
C THR A 58 -5.92 -5.08 17.41
N ILE A 59 -5.97 -4.46 16.23
CA ILE A 59 -4.86 -3.69 15.67
C ILE A 59 -5.35 -2.27 15.44
N PHE A 60 -4.61 -1.29 15.96
CA PHE A 60 -4.80 0.12 15.64
C PHE A 60 -3.70 0.52 14.67
N GLU A 61 -4.06 1.11 13.54
CA GLU A 61 -3.11 1.69 12.57
C GLU A 61 -3.34 3.20 12.49
N ASN A 62 -2.26 3.97 12.59
CA ASN A 62 -2.25 5.41 12.38
C ASN A 62 -1.30 5.74 11.23
N ASN A 63 -1.82 6.42 10.21
CA ASN A 63 -1.02 6.85 9.06
C ASN A 63 -0.73 8.35 9.14
N HIS A 64 0.53 8.73 8.94
CA HIS A 64 1.00 10.11 9.08
C HIS A 64 1.99 10.49 7.96
N LEU A 65 1.78 11.62 7.29
CA LEU A 65 2.74 12.15 6.32
C LEU A 65 4.02 12.60 7.03
N LEU A 66 5.17 12.11 6.57
CA LEU A 66 6.46 12.53 7.15
C LEU A 66 6.92 13.88 6.59
N ASP A 67 6.56 14.18 5.34
CA ASP A 67 6.81 15.45 4.68
C ASP A 67 5.64 15.75 3.73
N PRO A 68 4.94 16.89 3.86
CA PRO A 68 3.86 17.28 2.95
C PRO A 68 4.25 17.36 1.47
N GLN A 69 5.53 17.56 1.16
CA GLN A 69 6.07 17.55 -0.21
C GLN A 69 6.83 16.26 -0.54
N GLY A 70 6.95 15.35 0.44
CA GLY A 70 7.71 14.11 0.31
C GLY A 70 6.86 12.93 -0.14
N ASN A 71 7.55 11.90 -0.62
CA ASN A 71 6.93 10.69 -1.15
C ASN A 71 6.80 9.58 -0.11
N THR A 72 6.70 9.92 1.18
CA THR A 72 6.68 8.91 2.24
C THR A 72 5.71 9.28 3.36
N TYR A 73 5.09 8.23 3.91
CA TYR A 73 4.30 8.31 5.12
C TYR A 73 4.74 7.25 6.11
N GLU A 74 4.46 7.48 7.38
CA GLU A 74 4.60 6.50 8.44
C GLU A 74 3.26 5.80 8.66
N ALA A 75 3.30 4.47 8.77
CA ALA A 75 2.20 3.66 9.30
C ALA A 75 2.66 3.07 10.63
N THR A 76 2.05 3.51 11.73
CA THR A 76 2.32 2.97 13.08
C THR A 76 1.19 2.05 13.48
N MET A 77 1.54 0.83 13.89
CA MET A 77 0.59 -0.19 14.33
C MET A 77 0.79 -0.52 15.81
N VAL A 78 -0.32 -0.61 16.55
CA VAL A 78 -0.35 -1.16 17.91
C VAL A 78 -1.22 -2.41 17.89
N TYR A 79 -0.64 -3.54 18.24
CA TYR A 79 -1.30 -4.85 18.29
C TYR A 79 -1.62 -5.21 19.73
N LEU A 80 -2.89 -5.48 20.00
CA LEU A 80 -3.38 -6.06 21.25
C LEU A 80 -3.69 -7.54 20.99
N ILE A 81 -2.85 -8.45 21.46
CA ILE A 81 -2.97 -9.89 21.21
C ILE A 81 -3.33 -10.61 22.50
N ARG A 82 -4.57 -11.09 22.59
CA ARG A 82 -5.11 -11.79 23.76
C ARG A 82 -5.11 -13.29 23.54
N ARG A 83 -4.50 -14.04 24.48
CA ARG A 83 -4.50 -15.51 24.52
C ARG A 83 -4.92 -15.96 25.92
N GLY A 84 -6.15 -16.46 26.04
CA GLY A 84 -6.78 -16.69 27.35
C GLY A 84 -6.83 -15.41 28.20
N SER A 85 -6.29 -15.47 29.41
CA SER A 85 -6.17 -14.30 30.31
C SER A 85 -4.98 -13.39 29.99
N SER A 86 -4.01 -13.85 29.21
CA SER A 86 -2.81 -13.09 28.86
C SER A 86 -3.11 -12.07 27.75
N LEU A 87 -2.55 -10.87 27.90
CA LEU A 87 -2.55 -9.83 26.88
C LEU A 87 -1.09 -9.46 26.58
N GLU A 88 -0.72 -9.60 25.32
CA GLU A 88 0.52 -9.09 24.77
C GLU A 88 0.23 -7.81 23.98
N VAL A 89 1.05 -6.79 24.18
CA VAL A 89 0.99 -5.55 23.40
C VAL A 89 2.31 -5.41 22.66
N THR A 90 2.24 -5.32 21.34
CA THR A 90 3.41 -5.07 20.50
C THR A 90 3.13 -3.94 19.53
N THR A 91 4.18 -3.28 19.07
CA THR A 91 4.10 -2.15 18.14
C THR A 91 5.01 -2.39 16.96
N ASP A 92 4.57 -1.99 15.78
CA ASP A 92 5.40 -1.92 14.58
C ASP A 92 5.26 -0.55 13.93
N ARG A 93 6.26 -0.15 13.18
CA ARG A 93 6.30 1.15 12.53
C ARG A 93 7.02 1.05 11.20
N HIS A 94 6.30 1.39 10.14
CA HIS A 94 6.79 1.30 8.78
C HIS A 94 6.88 2.69 8.15
N THR A 95 7.97 2.94 7.43
CA THR A 95 8.05 4.05 6.49
C THR A 95 7.75 3.53 5.10
N LEU A 96 6.72 4.09 4.47
CA LEU A 96 6.15 3.60 3.23
C LEU A 96 6.15 4.69 2.16
N GLY A 97 6.43 4.30 0.92
CA GLY A 97 6.39 5.15 -0.26
C GLY A 97 4.96 5.44 -0.74
N ILE A 98 4.72 6.69 -1.09
CA ILE A 98 3.52 7.20 -1.76
C ILE A 98 3.98 8.14 -2.87
N PHE A 99 3.72 7.76 -4.11
CA PHE A 99 4.20 8.51 -5.27
C PHE A 99 3.04 9.18 -6.00
N PRO A 100 3.28 10.32 -6.69
CA PRO A 100 2.29 10.90 -7.58
C PRO A 100 1.86 9.91 -8.66
N ARG A 101 0.62 10.00 -9.13
CA ARG A 101 0.12 9.20 -10.27
C ARG A 101 1.01 9.38 -11.51
N ASP A 102 1.54 10.59 -11.71
CA ASP A 102 2.44 10.89 -12.82
C ASP A 102 3.77 10.14 -12.75
N THR A 103 4.31 9.87 -11.55
CA THR A 103 5.52 9.04 -11.39
C THR A 103 5.26 7.61 -11.85
N TRP A 104 4.11 7.02 -11.48
CA TRP A 104 3.71 5.70 -11.95
C TRP A 104 3.54 5.65 -13.47
N LYS A 105 2.87 6.64 -14.05
CA LYS A 105 2.64 6.75 -15.49
C LYS A 105 3.97 6.84 -16.26
N ARG A 106 4.88 7.71 -15.83
CA ARG A 106 6.21 7.87 -16.43
C ARG A 106 6.99 6.55 -16.43
N MET A 107 7.13 5.92 -15.27
CA MET A 107 7.92 4.69 -15.15
C MET A 107 7.31 3.51 -15.93
N LEU A 108 5.99 3.32 -15.85
CA LEU A 108 5.34 2.15 -16.46
C LEU A 108 5.12 2.33 -17.97
N ARG A 109 4.61 3.49 -18.40
CA ARG A 109 4.26 3.71 -19.82
C ARG A 109 5.43 4.26 -20.62
N GLU A 110 6.10 5.30 -20.13
CA GLU A 110 7.08 6.05 -20.91
C GLU A 110 8.44 5.35 -20.89
N GLU A 111 8.90 4.89 -19.72
CA GLU A 111 10.21 4.22 -19.58
C GLU A 111 10.17 2.73 -19.96
N LEU A 112 9.13 2.00 -19.51
CA LEU A 112 9.03 0.55 -19.74
C LEU A 112 8.18 0.16 -20.96
N GLY A 113 7.43 1.08 -21.55
CA GLY A 113 6.58 0.80 -22.71
C GLY A 113 5.41 -0.14 -22.41
N LEU A 114 4.95 -0.24 -21.15
CA LEU A 114 3.81 -1.07 -20.79
C LEU A 114 2.49 -0.38 -21.15
N GLN A 115 1.53 -1.17 -21.64
CA GLN A 115 0.14 -0.74 -21.72
C GLN A 115 -0.48 -0.86 -20.33
N VAL A 116 -1.03 0.22 -19.79
CA VAL A 116 -1.50 0.25 -18.38
C VAL A 116 -2.98 0.59 -18.32
N TRP A 117 -3.76 -0.26 -17.65
CA TRP A 117 -5.15 -0.01 -17.27
C TRP A 117 -5.21 0.22 -15.76
N GLU A 118 -5.98 1.22 -15.34
CA GLU A 118 -6.18 1.58 -13.94
C GLU A 118 -7.60 1.22 -13.53
N THR A 119 -7.76 0.59 -12.38
CA THR A 119 -9.05 0.28 -11.77
C THR A 119 -9.00 0.64 -10.31
N ARG A 120 -10.01 1.36 -9.84
CA ARG A 120 -10.15 1.73 -8.44
C ARG A 120 -11.04 0.73 -7.72
N LEU A 121 -10.62 0.35 -6.53
CA LEU A 121 -11.34 -0.48 -5.58
C LEU A 121 -11.70 0.39 -4.39
N ASP A 122 -12.84 1.07 -4.50
CA ASP A 122 -13.40 1.86 -3.42
C ASP A 122 -14.07 0.96 -2.37
N HIS A 123 -14.22 1.46 -1.15
CA HIS A 123 -15.00 0.86 -0.05
C HIS A 123 -14.48 -0.45 0.56
N LEU A 124 -13.37 -1.00 0.07
CA LEU A 124 -12.83 -2.28 0.57
C LEU A 124 -12.44 -2.23 2.06
N TYR A 125 -12.05 -1.05 2.56
CA TYR A 125 -11.57 -0.84 3.93
C TYR A 125 -12.53 -0.06 4.82
N ASP A 126 -13.74 0.27 4.34
CA ASP A 126 -14.68 1.13 5.06
C ASP A 126 -15.05 0.56 6.44
N ALA A 127 -15.17 -0.76 6.56
CA ALA A 127 -15.46 -1.44 7.82
C ALA A 127 -14.34 -1.29 8.88
N HIS A 128 -13.14 -0.90 8.45
CA HIS A 128 -11.96 -0.77 9.31
C HIS A 128 -11.56 0.69 9.54
N LEU A 129 -12.09 1.64 8.76
CA LEU A 129 -11.80 3.06 8.91
C LEU A 129 -12.46 3.64 10.16
N LEU A 130 -11.71 4.45 10.90
CA LEU A 130 -12.26 5.27 11.98
C LEU A 130 -12.65 6.66 11.45
N GLY A 131 -13.84 7.13 11.84
CA GLY A 131 -14.34 8.45 11.46
C GLY A 131 -14.71 8.56 9.97
N GLU A 132 -14.67 9.77 9.42
CA GLU A 132 -14.96 10.04 8.00
C GLU A 132 -13.71 9.81 7.12
N GLY A 133 -13.09 8.64 7.27
CA GLY A 133 -11.92 8.23 6.51
C GLY A 133 -12.25 7.91 5.05
N TYR A 134 -11.22 7.86 4.20
CA TYR A 134 -11.35 7.43 2.81
C TYR A 134 -10.05 6.79 2.33
N TYR A 135 -10.15 5.58 1.78
CA TYR A 135 -8.99 4.76 1.44
C TYR A 135 -9.23 3.94 0.17
N PRO A 136 -9.17 4.58 -1.01
CA PRO A 136 -9.27 3.86 -2.27
C PRO A 136 -7.98 3.08 -2.54
N LEU A 137 -8.10 1.82 -2.93
CA LEU A 137 -6.99 1.08 -3.52
C LEU A 137 -7.04 1.21 -5.03
N THR A 138 -5.88 1.49 -5.64
CA THR A 138 -5.76 1.53 -7.10
C THR A 138 -5.00 0.30 -7.58
N VAL A 139 -5.59 -0.43 -8.53
CA VAL A 139 -4.97 -1.56 -9.21
C VAL A 139 -4.55 -1.14 -10.62
N LEU A 140 -3.28 -1.36 -10.95
CA LEU A 140 -2.75 -1.21 -12.30
C LEU A 140 -2.53 -2.59 -12.93
N ALA A 141 -3.20 -2.84 -14.05
CA ALA A 141 -2.88 -3.97 -14.93
C ALA A 141 -1.96 -3.47 -16.04
N CYS A 142 -0.76 -4.03 -16.14
CA CYS A 142 0.27 -3.60 -17.07
C CYS A 142 0.63 -4.75 -18.02
N VAL A 143 0.41 -4.58 -19.33
CA VAL A 143 0.73 -5.60 -20.35
C VAL A 143 1.98 -5.20 -21.11
N LYS A 144 2.90 -6.17 -21.25
CA LYS A 144 4.09 -6.03 -22.09
C LYS A 144 3.73 -6.30 -23.55
N GLY A 145 3.94 -5.29 -24.40
CA GLY A 145 3.82 -5.40 -25.85
C GLY A 145 4.84 -6.34 -26.47
#